data_AF-A0A6C1PFQ0-F1
#
_entry.id   AF-A0A6C1PFQ0-F1
#
_cell.length_a   1.000
_cell.length_b   1.000
_cell.length_c   1.000
_cell.angle_alpha   90.00
_cell.angle_beta   90.00
_cell.angle_gamma   90.00
#
_symmetry.space_group_name_H-M   'P 1'
#
loop_
_entity.id
_entity.type
_entity.pdbx_description
1 polymer ?
#
loop_
_entity_poly.entity_id
_entity_poly.type
_entity_poly.pdbx_seq_one_letter_code
_entity_poly.pdbx_strand_id
1 'polypeptide(L)'
;MRGRRIAVALLLMLGAMSVHGVDLDDLLQSLLDRALTVSITARVTENGRETVQSYELTRVTISGRAVRLRLEGGNLTIIAEFTPYEDENGILLVAEGRIILRNADNEEVQYRTSLRSVPLGAGERVVFYPLGQSPSGVAMADGAAGALNVELEVEVSPFVAGEG
;
A
#
# COMPACT_ATOMS: atom_id res chain seq x y z
N MET A 1 -35.80 51.94 -54.22
CA MET A 1 -34.87 51.99 -53.06
C MET A 1 -34.90 50.65 -52.35
N ARG A 2 -33.95 49.76 -52.69
CA ARG A 2 -33.81 48.36 -52.25
C ARG A 2 -32.32 48.08 -52.12
N GLY A 3 -31.87 47.38 -51.07
CA GLY A 3 -30.49 46.92 -50.94
C GLY A 3 -29.99 46.90 -49.49
N ARG A 4 -30.56 46.04 -48.65
CA ARG A 4 -29.86 44.86 -48.07
C ARG A 4 -28.57 45.20 -47.31
N ARG A 5 -28.75 45.84 -46.15
CA ARG A 5 -27.83 45.76 -45.01
C ARG A 5 -27.99 44.40 -44.31
N ILE A 6 -27.47 43.33 -44.90
CA ILE A 6 -27.49 41.99 -44.27
C ILE A 6 -26.16 41.30 -44.61
N ALA A 7 -25.08 41.65 -43.91
CA ALA A 7 -23.80 40.97 -44.09
C ALA A 7 -22.91 40.93 -42.82
N VAL A 8 -23.41 41.32 -41.64
CA VAL A 8 -22.57 41.37 -40.42
C VAL A 8 -22.99 40.34 -39.36
N ALA A 9 -24.12 39.65 -39.53
CA ALA A 9 -24.67 38.78 -38.50
C ALA A 9 -24.11 37.33 -38.47
N LEU A 10 -23.20 36.95 -39.37
CA LEU A 10 -22.78 35.55 -39.55
C LEU A 10 -21.38 35.20 -39.02
N LEU A 11 -20.67 36.15 -38.40
CA LEU A 11 -19.29 35.94 -37.91
C LEU A 11 -19.15 35.87 -36.38
N LEU A 12 -20.25 35.64 -35.65
CA LEU A 12 -20.26 35.48 -34.17
C LEU A 12 -20.63 34.06 -33.71
N MET A 13 -20.69 33.09 -34.62
CA MET A 13 -21.05 31.69 -34.34
C MET A 13 -19.83 30.75 -34.17
N LEU A 14 -18.64 31.28 -33.86
CA LEU A 14 -17.43 30.45 -33.59
C LEU A 14 -16.95 30.49 -32.13
N GLY A 15 -17.75 31.03 -31.21
CA GLY A 15 -17.30 31.33 -29.84
C GLY A 15 -17.68 30.33 -28.74
N ALA A 16 -18.27 29.18 -29.05
CA ALA A 16 -18.69 28.20 -28.03
C ALA A 16 -17.93 26.87 -28.16
N MET A 17 -16.60 26.94 -28.23
CA MET A 17 -15.81 25.81 -27.74
C MET A 17 -15.89 25.87 -26.23
N SER A 18 -16.90 25.18 -25.67
CA SER A 18 -17.00 24.90 -24.25
C SER A 18 -15.69 24.26 -23.82
N VAL A 19 -14.82 25.07 -23.20
CA VAL A 19 -13.78 24.56 -22.32
C VAL A 19 -14.55 23.78 -21.25
N HIS A 20 -14.67 22.47 -21.44
CA HIS A 20 -15.22 21.58 -20.44
C HIS A 20 -14.21 21.60 -19.30
N GLY A 21 -14.47 22.46 -18.31
CA GLY A 21 -13.80 22.36 -17.03
C GLY A 21 -14.05 20.95 -16.54
N VAL A 22 -12.97 20.23 -16.22
CA VAL A 22 -13.06 18.92 -15.58
C VAL A 22 -13.91 19.11 -14.33
N ASP A 23 -15.06 18.43 -14.28
CA ASP A 23 -15.92 18.46 -13.11
C ASP A 23 -15.15 17.78 -11.96
N LEU A 24 -14.98 18.51 -10.86
CA LEU A 24 -14.21 18.05 -9.71
C LEU A 24 -14.86 16.82 -9.08
N ASP A 25 -16.19 16.74 -9.14
CA ASP A 25 -16.96 15.64 -8.57
C ASP A 25 -16.74 14.36 -9.38
N ASP A 26 -16.77 14.44 -10.71
CA ASP A 26 -16.45 13.30 -11.59
C ASP A 26 -15.00 12.82 -11.39
N LEU A 27 -14.06 13.76 -11.22
CA LEU A 27 -12.67 13.42 -10.95
C LEU A 27 -12.53 12.71 -9.60
N LEU A 28 -13.16 13.23 -8.55
CA LEU A 28 -13.15 12.64 -7.21
C LEU A 28 -13.77 11.25 -7.21
N GLN A 29 -14.92 11.09 -7.86
CA GLN A 29 -15.59 9.80 -7.99
C GLN A 29 -14.68 8.79 -8.69
N SER A 30 -14.04 9.19 -9.80
CA SER A 30 -13.12 8.31 -10.51
C SER A 30 -11.90 7.91 -9.67
N LEU A 31 -11.47 8.72 -8.71
CA LEU A 31 -10.37 8.39 -7.80
C LEU A 31 -10.82 7.44 -6.70
N LEU A 32 -12.04 7.60 -6.19
CA LEU A 32 -12.63 6.71 -5.19
C LEU A 32 -12.91 5.33 -5.78
N ASP A 33 -13.40 5.26 -7.02
CA ASP A 33 -13.66 4.00 -7.73
C ASP A 33 -12.37 3.19 -7.99
N ARG A 34 -11.21 3.86 -8.01
CA ARG A 34 -9.87 3.26 -8.17
C ARG A 34 -9.11 3.15 -6.85
N ALA A 35 -9.73 3.50 -5.74
CA ALA A 35 -9.12 3.41 -4.43
C ALA A 35 -9.15 1.96 -3.93
N LEU A 36 -8.08 1.58 -3.23
CA LEU A 36 -7.88 0.26 -2.67
C LEU A 36 -7.73 0.37 -1.16
N THR A 37 -8.33 -0.55 -0.43
CA THR A 37 -8.08 -0.75 1.00
C THR A 37 -7.00 -1.81 1.16
N VAL A 38 -5.95 -1.50 1.91
CA VAL A 38 -4.88 -2.42 2.29
C VAL A 38 -4.97 -2.63 3.79
N SER A 39 -5.27 -3.86 4.19
CA SER A 39 -5.35 -4.29 5.59
C SER A 39 -4.14 -5.15 5.91
N ILE A 40 -3.38 -4.78 6.93
CA ILE A 40 -2.12 -5.43 7.33
C ILE A 40 -2.26 -5.86 8.78
N THR A 41 -2.08 -7.15 9.03
CA THR A 41 -1.95 -7.72 10.37
C THR A 41 -0.52 -8.22 10.54
N ALA A 42 0.24 -7.61 11.44
CA ALA A 42 1.57 -8.06 11.81
C ALA A 42 1.51 -8.89 13.09
N ARG A 43 2.12 -10.07 13.09
CA ARG A 43 2.27 -10.94 14.26
C ARG A 43 3.76 -11.20 14.50
N VAL A 44 4.23 -10.91 15.70
CA VAL A 44 5.55 -11.32 16.17
C VAL A 44 5.36 -12.59 16.96
N THR A 45 6.08 -13.64 16.58
CA THR A 45 6.01 -14.95 17.20
C THR A 45 7.36 -15.38 17.74
N GLU A 46 7.35 -16.03 18.89
CA GLU A 46 8.54 -16.67 19.46
C GLU A 46 8.57 -18.15 19.05
N ASN A 47 9.70 -18.59 18.50
CA ASN A 47 9.91 -19.95 17.98
C ASN A 47 8.84 -20.40 16.96
N GLY A 48 8.18 -19.45 16.30
CA GLY A 48 7.13 -19.69 15.29
C GLY A 48 5.83 -20.30 15.82
N ARG A 49 5.56 -20.25 17.14
CA ARG A 49 4.36 -20.90 17.72
C ARG A 49 3.49 -19.94 18.50
N GLU A 50 4.06 -19.14 19.39
CA GLU A 50 3.31 -18.27 20.29
C GLU A 50 3.39 -16.82 19.79
N THR A 51 2.24 -16.21 19.51
CA THR A 51 2.17 -14.78 19.20
C THR A 51 2.40 -13.98 20.47
N VAL A 52 3.55 -13.33 20.55
CA VAL A 52 3.91 -12.45 21.65
C VAL A 52 3.37 -11.03 21.45
N GLN A 53 3.12 -10.65 20.19
CA GLN A 53 2.62 -9.32 19.86
C GLN A 53 1.88 -9.31 18.52
N SER A 54 0.81 -8.51 18.42
CA SER A 54 0.08 -8.27 17.18
C SER A 54 -0.19 -6.79 16.94
N TYR A 55 -0.15 -6.38 15.67
CA TYR A 55 -0.49 -5.03 15.22
C TYR A 55 -1.40 -5.09 14.00
N GLU A 56 -2.36 -4.18 13.92
CA GLU A 56 -3.28 -4.06 12.78
C GLU A 56 -3.21 -2.65 12.20
N LEU A 57 -3.16 -2.57 10.86
CA LEU A 57 -3.10 -1.32 10.11
C LEU A 57 -3.99 -1.43 8.88
N THR A 58 -4.99 -0.56 8.78
CA THR A 58 -5.79 -0.40 7.57
C THR A 58 -5.52 0.95 6.94
N ARG A 59 -5.24 0.97 5.63
CA ARG A 59 -4.97 2.20 4.87
C ARG A 59 -5.65 2.16 3.52
N VAL A 60 -6.13 3.32 3.08
CA VAL A 60 -6.63 3.52 1.71
C VAL A 60 -5.49 4.01 0.83
N THR A 61 -5.30 3.37 -0.32
CA THR A 61 -4.30 3.71 -1.33
C THR A 61 -4.91 3.68 -2.73
N ILE A 62 -4.08 3.84 -3.76
CA ILE A 62 -4.42 3.64 -5.17
C ILE A 62 -3.38 2.70 -5.79
N SER A 63 -3.71 2.11 -6.94
CA SER A 63 -2.77 1.32 -7.73
C SER A 63 -1.44 2.06 -7.94
N GLY A 64 -0.32 1.37 -7.69
CA GLY A 64 1.05 1.87 -7.76
C GLY A 64 1.53 2.69 -6.56
N ARG A 65 0.69 2.95 -5.55
CA ARG A 65 1.09 3.72 -4.35
C ARG A 65 1.28 2.83 -3.12
N ALA A 66 2.51 2.86 -2.59
CA ALA A 66 2.92 2.05 -1.44
C ALA A 66 2.22 2.42 -0.13
N VAL A 67 1.86 1.39 0.64
CA VAL A 67 1.46 1.48 2.04
C VAL A 67 2.60 0.98 2.91
N ARG A 68 3.06 1.80 3.85
CA ARG A 68 4.21 1.50 4.70
C ARG A 68 3.79 1.14 6.12
N LEU A 69 4.33 0.03 6.61
CA LEU A 69 4.32 -0.39 8.01
C LEU A 69 5.73 -0.20 8.60
N ARG A 70 5.82 0.35 9.81
CA ARG A 70 7.07 0.43 10.57
C ARG A 70 6.80 -0.03 12.00
N LEU A 71 7.52 -1.05 12.43
CA LEU A 71 7.47 -1.59 13.79
C LEU A 71 8.85 -1.40 14.42
N GLU A 72 8.87 -0.91 15.65
CA GLU A 72 10.08 -0.68 16.43
C GLU A 72 9.93 -1.35 17.80
N GLY A 73 10.95 -2.09 18.22
CA GLY A 73 10.96 -2.74 19.53
C GLY A 73 12.37 -3.12 19.94
N GLY A 74 12.81 -2.65 21.12
CA GLY A 74 14.17 -2.85 21.61
C GLY A 74 15.22 -2.37 20.59
N ASN A 75 16.05 -3.30 20.13
CA ASN A 75 17.09 -3.07 19.13
C ASN A 75 16.69 -3.52 17.70
N LEU A 76 15.41 -3.81 17.47
CA LEU A 76 14.88 -4.30 16.21
C LEU A 76 13.96 -3.24 15.57
N THR A 77 14.18 -2.96 14.29
CA THR A 77 13.26 -2.18 13.46
C THR A 77 12.87 -2.98 12.23
N ILE A 78 11.57 -3.10 11.99
CA ILE A 78 10.99 -3.76 10.82
C ILE A 78 10.27 -2.68 10.01
N ILE A 79 10.58 -2.60 8.73
CA ILE A 79 9.91 -1.74 7.76
C ILE A 79 9.36 -2.64 6.67
N ALA A 80 8.06 -2.59 6.43
CA ALA A 80 7.44 -3.27 5.31
C ALA A 80 6.70 -2.27 4.42
N GLU A 81 6.80 -2.44 3.11
CA GLU A 81 6.11 -1.63 2.11
C GLU A 81 5.33 -2.54 1.18
N PHE A 82 4.06 -2.20 0.98
CA PHE A 82 3.10 -2.96 0.20
C PHE A 82 2.56 -2.08 -0.91
N THR A 83 2.90 -2.39 -2.15
CA THR A 83 2.50 -1.62 -3.33
C THR A 83 1.57 -2.48 -4.18
N PRO A 84 0.25 -2.22 -4.13
CA PRO A 84 -0.69 -2.93 -5.00
C PRO A 84 -0.66 -2.33 -6.40
N TYR A 85 -0.67 -3.18 -7.42
CA TYR A 85 -0.86 -2.81 -8.82
C TYR A 85 -2.10 -3.53 -9.34
N GLU A 86 -3.12 -2.77 -9.71
CA GLU A 86 -4.34 -3.30 -10.31
C GLU A 86 -4.25 -3.25 -11.83
N ASP A 87 -4.58 -4.36 -12.49
CA ASP A 87 -4.77 -4.47 -13.94
C ASP A 87 -6.02 -5.31 -14.29
N GLU A 88 -6.25 -5.58 -15.58
CA GLU A 88 -7.41 -6.34 -16.06
C GLU A 88 -7.48 -7.78 -15.51
N ASN A 89 -6.36 -8.33 -15.02
CA ASN A 89 -6.24 -9.70 -14.52
C ASN A 89 -6.35 -9.80 -13.00
N GLY A 90 -6.38 -8.67 -12.28
CA GLY A 90 -6.51 -8.62 -10.83
C GLY A 90 -5.47 -7.70 -10.17
N ILE A 91 -5.06 -8.05 -8.94
CA ILE A 91 -4.13 -7.25 -8.15
C ILE A 91 -2.79 -7.96 -8.06
N LEU A 92 -1.71 -7.31 -8.48
CA LEU A 92 -0.34 -7.72 -8.20
C LEU A 92 0.18 -6.93 -6.99
N LEU A 93 0.42 -7.61 -5.88
CA LEU A 93 1.00 -6.99 -4.69
C LEU A 93 2.52 -7.15 -4.70
N VAL A 94 3.25 -6.04 -4.66
CA VAL A 94 4.69 -6.01 -4.41
C VAL A 94 4.92 -5.73 -2.93
N ALA A 95 5.52 -6.67 -2.23
CA ALA A 95 5.91 -6.56 -0.83
C ALA A 95 7.43 -6.43 -0.70
N GLU A 96 7.88 -5.36 -0.06
CA GLU A 96 9.27 -5.17 0.35
C GLU A 96 9.37 -5.19 1.87
N GLY A 97 10.30 -5.97 2.42
CA GLY A 97 10.57 -6.03 3.85
C GLY A 97 12.03 -5.70 4.14
N ARG A 98 12.27 -4.74 5.03
CA ARG A 98 13.60 -4.34 5.52
C ARG A 98 13.67 -4.48 7.02
N ILE A 99 14.76 -5.05 7.51
CA ILE A 99 14.96 -5.27 8.94
C ILE A 99 16.33 -4.77 9.32
N ILE A 100 16.35 -3.99 10.40
CA ILE A 100 17.52 -3.33 10.95
C ILE A 100 17.67 -3.79 12.39
N LEU A 101 18.78 -4.45 12.70
CA LEU A 101 19.19 -4.76 14.06
C LEU A 101 20.27 -3.78 14.49
N ARG A 102 20.16 -3.29 15.72
CA ARG A 102 21.16 -2.43 16.36
C ARG A 102 21.83 -3.12 17.55
N ASN A 103 23.05 -2.72 17.90
CA ASN A 103 23.69 -3.12 19.16
C ASN A 103 23.27 -2.17 20.31
N ALA A 104 23.80 -2.40 21.50
CA ALA A 104 23.60 -1.55 22.68
C ALA A 104 24.08 -0.11 22.48
N ASP A 105 25.08 0.10 21.61
CA ASP A 105 25.59 1.43 21.22
C ASP A 105 24.77 2.08 20.09
N ASN A 106 23.63 1.48 19.73
CA ASN A 106 22.68 1.93 18.70
C ASN A 106 23.25 1.96 17.27
N GLU A 107 24.38 1.29 17.05
CA GLU A 107 24.99 1.11 15.73
C GLU A 107 24.29 -0.02 14.98
N GLU A 108 24.16 0.12 13.65
CA GLU A 108 23.54 -0.88 12.79
C GLU A 108 24.46 -2.11 12.65
N VAL A 109 23.95 -3.27 13.08
CA VAL A 109 24.71 -4.54 13.08
C VAL A 109 24.29 -5.43 11.92
N GLN A 110 23.01 -5.42 11.56
CA GLN A 110 22.50 -6.30 10.52
C GLN A 110 21.34 -5.65 9.76
N TYR A 111 21.50 -5.63 8.44
CA TYR A 111 20.49 -5.23 7.49
C TYR A 111 20.03 -6.43 6.67
N ARG A 112 18.73 -6.68 6.61
CA ARG A 112 18.14 -7.68 5.72
C ARG A 112 17.04 -7.05 4.89
N THR A 113 17.02 -7.36 3.59
CA THR A 113 15.97 -6.95 2.67
C THR A 113 15.35 -8.16 1.99
N SER A 114 14.07 -8.09 1.69
CA SER A 114 13.30 -9.10 0.96
C SER A 114 12.32 -8.39 0.04
N LEU A 115 12.12 -8.94 -1.16
CA LEU A 115 11.15 -8.44 -2.13
C LEU A 115 10.39 -9.63 -2.70
N ARG A 116 9.06 -9.53 -2.72
CA ARG A 116 8.18 -10.56 -3.28
C ARG A 116 7.02 -9.92 -4.02
N SER A 117 6.72 -10.45 -5.21
CA SER A 117 5.52 -10.09 -5.96
C SER A 117 4.54 -11.25 -5.90
N VAL A 118 3.27 -10.99 -5.56
CA VAL A 118 2.24 -12.02 -5.43
C VAL A 118 0.98 -11.56 -6.16
N PRO A 119 0.46 -12.34 -7.13
CA PRO A 119 -0.86 -12.09 -7.69
C PRO A 119 -1.93 -12.44 -6.64
N LEU A 120 -2.94 -11.58 -6.50
CA LEU A 120 -4.01 -11.68 -5.51
C LEU A 120 -5.36 -11.40 -6.17
N GLY A 121 -6.38 -12.16 -5.76
CA GLY A 121 -7.77 -11.76 -5.91
C GLY A 121 -8.14 -10.63 -4.95
N ALA A 122 -9.17 -9.86 -5.30
CA ALA A 122 -9.74 -8.87 -4.39
C ALA A 122 -10.25 -9.54 -3.10
N GLY A 123 -9.80 -9.05 -1.94
CA GLY A 123 -10.10 -9.60 -0.62
C GLY A 123 -9.32 -10.88 -0.28
N GLU A 124 -8.41 -11.32 -1.16
CA GLU A 124 -7.53 -12.45 -0.85
C GLU A 124 -6.46 -12.05 0.17
N ARG A 125 -6.16 -12.96 1.10
CA ARG A 125 -5.13 -12.79 2.12
C ARG A 125 -3.85 -13.50 1.72
N VAL A 126 -2.74 -12.78 1.83
CA VAL A 126 -1.40 -13.33 1.65
C VAL A 126 -0.57 -13.17 2.91
N VAL A 127 0.23 -14.19 3.20
CA VAL A 127 1.16 -14.16 4.33
C VAL A 127 2.59 -13.98 3.82
N PHE A 128 3.27 -12.99 4.38
CA PHE A 128 4.63 -12.60 4.06
C PHE A 128 5.53 -12.70 5.29
N TYR A 129 6.68 -13.35 5.14
CA TYR A 129 7.69 -13.53 6.19
C TYR A 129 8.95 -12.76 5.81
N PRO A 130 9.12 -11.49 6.23
CA PRO A 130 10.29 -10.68 5.86
C PRO A 130 11.62 -11.25 6.35
N LEU A 131 11.59 -12.16 7.33
CA LEU A 131 12.76 -12.87 7.87
C LEU A 131 12.95 -14.28 7.29
N GLY A 132 12.06 -14.72 6.41
CA GLY A 132 11.90 -16.12 6.07
C GLY A 132 11.30 -16.94 7.22
N GLN A 133 10.95 -18.19 6.93
CA GLN A 133 10.51 -19.15 7.94
C GLN A 133 11.73 -19.94 8.39
N SER A 134 12.54 -19.38 9.30
CA SER A 134 13.62 -20.17 9.89
C SER A 134 13.16 -20.73 11.24
N PRO A 135 13.27 -22.05 11.47
CA PRO A 135 13.11 -22.62 12.82
C PRO A 135 14.15 -22.07 13.81
N SER A 136 15.22 -21.42 13.30
CA SER A 136 16.28 -20.79 14.09
C SER A 136 16.13 -19.27 14.25
N GLY A 137 15.09 -18.66 13.65
CA GLY A 137 14.77 -17.22 13.74
C GLY A 137 15.96 -16.27 13.55
N VAL A 138 15.80 -15.03 14.01
CA VAL A 138 16.92 -14.09 14.14
C VAL A 138 17.40 -14.13 15.59
N ALA A 139 18.65 -14.55 15.79
CA ALA A 139 19.28 -14.46 17.11
C ALA A 139 19.45 -12.99 17.49
N MET A 140 18.75 -12.56 18.53
CA MET A 140 18.96 -11.25 19.15
C MET A 140 20.30 -11.27 19.90
N ALA A 141 21.09 -10.19 19.76
CA ALA A 141 22.44 -10.10 20.30
C ALA A 141 22.52 -10.18 21.84
N ASP A 142 21.39 -10.07 22.55
CA ASP A 142 21.34 -9.93 24.02
C ASP A 142 20.82 -11.17 24.78
N GLY A 143 20.96 -12.37 24.21
CA GLY A 143 20.75 -13.61 25.00
C GLY A 143 19.30 -13.89 25.42
N ALA A 144 18.31 -13.19 24.86
CA ALA A 144 16.92 -13.62 24.89
C ALA A 144 16.79 -14.88 24.03
N ALA A 145 16.67 -16.03 24.69
CA ALA A 145 16.60 -17.34 24.08
C ALA A 145 15.27 -17.53 23.31
N GLY A 146 15.21 -17.01 22.09
CA GLY A 146 14.07 -17.19 21.20
C GLY A 146 14.36 -16.75 19.78
N ALA A 147 14.12 -17.65 18.83
CA ALA A 147 14.07 -17.34 17.41
C ALA A 147 12.84 -16.46 17.14
N LEU A 148 12.99 -15.14 17.00
CA LEU A 148 11.87 -14.27 16.64
C LEU A 148 11.51 -14.44 15.16
N ASN A 149 10.22 -14.64 14.90
CA ASN A 149 9.62 -14.73 13.57
C ASN A 149 8.56 -13.64 13.41
N VAL A 150 8.60 -12.94 12.28
CA VAL A 150 7.64 -11.88 11.95
C VAL A 150 6.78 -12.38 10.80
N GLU A 151 5.47 -12.37 11.03
CA GLU A 151 4.45 -12.72 10.05
C GLU A 151 3.65 -11.46 9.70
N LEU A 152 3.51 -11.18 8.41
CA LEU A 152 2.71 -10.08 7.90
C LEU A 152 1.61 -10.67 7.02
N GLU A 153 0.38 -10.66 7.53
CA GLU A 153 -0.83 -11.02 6.77
C GLU A 153 -1.37 -9.75 6.11
N VAL A 154 -1.59 -9.79 4.80
CA VAL A 154 -2.00 -8.63 4.00
C VAL A 154 -3.21 -9.00 3.17
N GLU A 155 -4.20 -8.13 3.18
CA GLU A 155 -5.39 -8.21 2.34
C GLU A 155 -5.51 -6.93 1.54
N VAL A 156 -5.86 -7.04 0.25
CA VAL A 156 -6.14 -5.88 -0.61
C VAL A 156 -7.52 -6.03 -1.22
N SER A 157 -8.36 -5.01 -1.06
CA SER A 157 -9.73 -5.01 -1.58
C SER A 157 -10.10 -3.63 -2.16
N PRO A 158 -11.10 -3.55 -3.05
CA PRO A 158 -11.64 -2.27 -3.49
C PRO A 158 -12.10 -1.44 -2.30
N PHE A 159 -11.87 -0.13 -2.35
CA PHE A 159 -12.41 0.78 -1.35
C PHE A 159 -13.92 0.85 -1.48
N VAL A 160 -14.62 0.59 -0.39
CA VAL A 160 -16.06 0.83 -0.28
C VAL A 160 -16.22 2.02 0.64
N ALA A 161 -16.71 3.13 0.10
CA ALA A 161 -17.13 4.26 0.92
C ALA A 161 -18.29 3.78 1.80
N GLY A 162 -18.05 3.62 3.10
CA GLY A 162 -19.14 3.45 4.06
C GLY A 162 -19.99 4.72 4.07
N GLU A 163 -21.31 4.57 4.08
CA GLU A 163 -22.24 5.66 4.42
C GLU A 163 -21.85 6.17 5.82
N GLY A 164 -21.19 7.33 5.85
CA GLY A 164 -20.90 8.07 7.08
C GLY A 164 -22.10 8.88 7.54
#